data_AF-A0A0K1QCB3-F1
#
_entry.id   AF-A0A0K1QCB3-F1
#
_cell.length_a   1.000
_cell.length_b   1.000
_cell.length_c   1.000
_cell.angle_alpha   90.00
_cell.angle_beta   90.00
_cell.angle_gamma   90.00
#
_symmetry.space_group_name_H-M   'P 1'
#
loop_
_entity.id
_entity.type
_entity.pdbx_description
1 polymer ?
#
loop_
_entity_poly.entity_id
_entity_poly.type
_entity_poly.pdbx_seq_one_letter_code
_entity_poly.pdbx_strand_id
1 'polypeptide(L)'
;MAARDEEAGLGAARVLDGDEVQGVLSGAFYQAPPESTRMLRAERPTPKEKPTHYKVICISMYTKDLDQLDELVEKLKARGITKANRSALIRVALEQLDLDKVPRGL
;
A
#
# COMPACT_ATOMS: atom_id res chain seq x y z
N MET A 1 -8.59 -23.64 38.02
CA MET A 1 -9.10 -22.29 37.70
C MET A 1 -8.96 -22.13 36.19
N ALA A 2 -9.98 -22.54 35.44
CA ALA A 2 -11.06 -21.72 34.87
C ALA A 2 -10.68 -21.35 33.42
N ALA A 3 -11.10 -22.11 32.39
CA ALA A 3 -12.42 -22.22 31.76
C ALA A 3 -12.81 -21.00 30.90
N ARG A 4 -13.15 -21.30 29.62
CA ARG A 4 -13.76 -20.47 28.55
C ARG A 4 -12.74 -19.65 27.73
N ASP A 5 -12.71 -19.70 26.39
CA ASP A 5 -13.79 -19.85 25.41
C ASP A 5 -13.43 -20.80 24.24
N GLU A 6 -14.14 -21.93 24.11
CA GLU A 6 -14.17 -22.81 22.92
C GLU A 6 -15.43 -22.54 22.07
N GLU A 7 -15.91 -21.30 22.00
CA GLU A 7 -17.16 -20.97 21.30
C GLU A 7 -16.97 -19.91 20.22
N ALA A 8 -16.09 -20.17 19.24
CA ALA A 8 -15.98 -19.32 18.05
C ALA A 8 -15.45 -20.11 16.85
N GLY A 9 -16.25 -21.04 16.30
CA GLY A 9 -15.84 -21.71 15.06
C GLY A 9 -16.83 -22.68 14.41
N LEU A 10 -17.92 -23.04 15.06
CA LEU A 10 -18.79 -24.14 14.60
C LEU A 10 -19.98 -23.71 13.73
N GLY A 11 -20.20 -22.40 13.54
CA GLY A 11 -21.36 -21.87 12.81
C GLY A 11 -21.17 -21.78 11.29
N ALA A 12 -20.03 -21.27 10.82
CA ALA A 12 -19.79 -21.07 9.39
C ALA A 12 -19.45 -22.37 8.65
N ALA A 13 -18.74 -23.30 9.31
CA ALA A 13 -18.34 -24.58 8.72
C ALA A 13 -19.52 -25.57 8.54
N ARG A 14 -20.67 -25.34 9.17
CA ARG A 14 -21.89 -26.16 8.97
C ARG A 14 -22.83 -25.60 7.91
N VAL A 15 -22.62 -24.35 7.48
CA VAL A 15 -23.50 -23.66 6.51
C VAL A 15 -23.02 -23.85 5.08
N LEU A 16 -21.74 -24.18 4.89
CA LEU A 16 -21.13 -24.42 3.58
C LEU A 16 -20.46 -25.79 3.60
N ASP A 17 -20.92 -26.69 2.73
CA ASP A 17 -20.30 -28.00 2.55
C ASP A 17 -18.87 -27.83 2.01
N GLY A 18 -17.88 -28.42 2.69
CA GLY A 18 -16.47 -28.23 2.36
C GLY A 18 -16.12 -28.70 0.96
N ASP A 19 -16.77 -29.78 0.51
CA ASP A 19 -16.57 -30.34 -0.82
C ASP A 19 -17.18 -29.44 -1.91
N GLU A 20 -18.35 -28.83 -1.63
CA GLU A 20 -18.97 -27.85 -2.51
C GLU A 20 -18.09 -26.60 -2.65
N VAL A 21 -17.59 -26.06 -1.53
CA VAL A 21 -16.69 -24.90 -1.53
C VAL A 21 -15.41 -25.19 -2.30
N GLN A 22 -14.81 -26.35 -2.08
CA GLN A 22 -13.60 -26.77 -2.79
C GLN A 22 -13.87 -26.95 -4.30
N GLY A 23 -15.03 -27.50 -4.66
CA GLY A 23 -15.47 -27.64 -6.06
C GLY A 23 -15.67 -26.30 -6.75
N VAL A 24 -16.33 -25.34 -6.10
CA VAL A 24 -16.55 -23.98 -6.65
C VAL A 24 -15.24 -23.23 -6.79
N LEU A 25 -14.36 -23.26 -5.80
CA LEU A 25 -13.08 -22.55 -5.86
C LEU A 25 -12.14 -23.14 -6.90
N SER A 26 -12.07 -24.47 -7.00
CA SER A 26 -11.26 -25.14 -8.02
C SER A 26 -11.82 -24.95 -9.43
N GLY A 27 -13.15 -24.86 -9.60
CA GLY A 27 -13.82 -24.66 -10.87
C GLY A 27 -13.87 -23.22 -11.38
N ALA A 28 -13.99 -22.24 -10.48
CA ALA A 28 -14.18 -20.83 -10.87
C ALA A 28 -12.94 -19.95 -10.68
N PHE A 29 -12.12 -20.23 -9.66
CA PHE A 29 -11.06 -19.32 -9.21
C PHE A 29 -9.65 -19.84 -9.47
N TYR A 30 -9.39 -21.13 -9.28
CA TYR A 30 -8.05 -21.71 -9.45
C TYR A 30 -7.81 -22.35 -10.82
N GLN A 31 -8.79 -22.36 -11.72
CA GLN A 31 -8.55 -22.79 -13.10
C GLN A 31 -7.56 -21.84 -13.79
N ALA A 32 -6.52 -22.41 -14.39
CA ALA A 32 -5.67 -21.65 -15.28
C ALA A 32 -6.52 -21.12 -16.44
N PRO A 33 -6.47 -19.82 -16.74
CA PRO A 33 -7.26 -19.26 -17.83
C PRO A 33 -6.91 -19.98 -19.15
N PRO A 34 -7.90 -20.29 -20.01
CA PRO A 34 -7.65 -20.96 -21.28
C PRO A 34 -6.67 -20.14 -22.11
N GLU A 35 -5.79 -20.79 -22.88
CA GLU A 35 -4.70 -20.12 -23.61
C GLU A 35 -5.19 -19.00 -24.54
N SER A 36 -6.44 -19.10 -25.02
CA SER A 36 -7.13 -18.06 -25.79
C SER A 36 -7.29 -16.73 -25.03
N THR A 37 -7.49 -16.76 -23.71
CA THR A 37 -7.52 -15.55 -22.85
C THR A 37 -6.14 -15.04 -22.47
N ARG A 38 -5.08 -15.85 -22.60
CA ARG A 38 -3.69 -15.34 -22.48
C ARG A 38 -3.30 -14.49 -23.68
N MET A 39 -3.81 -14.81 -24.87
CA MET A 39 -3.56 -14.03 -26.09
C MET A 39 -4.30 -12.69 -26.11
N LEU A 40 -5.47 -12.59 -25.44
CA LEU A 40 -6.24 -11.35 -25.30
C LEU A 40 -5.74 -10.41 -24.19
N ARG A 41 -4.76 -10.84 -23.38
CA ARG A 41 -4.02 -9.91 -22.51
C ARG A 41 -3.10 -9.10 -23.40
N ALA A 42 -3.70 -8.03 -23.95
CA ALA A 42 -3.04 -6.91 -24.59
C ALA A 42 -1.68 -6.65 -23.93
N GLU A 43 -0.69 -6.50 -24.80
CA GLU A 43 0.68 -6.11 -24.52
C GLU A 43 0.76 -5.33 -23.21
N ARG A 44 1.30 -5.96 -22.17
CA ARG A 44 1.62 -5.22 -20.95
C ARG A 44 2.55 -4.09 -21.41
N PRO A 45 2.23 -2.82 -21.12
CA PRO A 45 3.11 -1.73 -21.48
C PRO A 45 4.50 -2.09 -20.95
N THR A 46 5.48 -2.09 -21.84
CA THR A 46 6.88 -2.37 -21.51
C THR A 46 7.21 -1.62 -20.23
N PRO A 47 7.77 -2.28 -19.20
CA PRO A 47 8.05 -1.62 -17.93
C PRO A 47 8.95 -0.42 -18.25
N LYS A 48 8.40 0.79 -18.10
CA LYS A 48 9.18 2.02 -18.23
C LYS A 48 10.40 1.85 -17.33
N GLU A 49 11.59 2.06 -17.88
CA GLU A 49 12.84 1.95 -17.14
C GLU A 49 12.69 2.70 -15.81
N LYS A 50 12.80 1.95 -14.71
CA LYS A 50 12.62 2.51 -13.38
C LYS A 50 13.66 3.60 -13.21
N PRO A 51 13.29 4.83 -12.80
CA PRO A 51 14.26 5.90 -12.60
C PRO A 51 15.38 5.40 -11.69
N THR A 52 16.62 5.40 -12.17
CA THR A 52 17.80 4.87 -11.47
C THR A 52 18.31 5.81 -10.35
N HIS A 53 17.57 6.86 -10.01
CA HIS A 53 18.07 8.02 -9.28
C HIS A 53 17.53 8.19 -7.84
N TYR A 54 16.97 7.15 -7.21
CA TYR A 54 16.52 7.26 -5.82
C TYR A 54 17.01 6.09 -4.96
N LYS A 55 17.35 6.40 -3.71
CA LYS A 55 17.72 5.43 -2.68
C LYS A 55 16.62 5.42 -1.62
N VAL A 56 16.18 4.23 -1.22
CA VAL A 56 15.30 4.07 -0.06
C VAL A 56 16.16 4.18 1.19
N ILE A 57 15.79 5.10 2.07
CA ILE A 57 16.46 5.32 3.35
C ILE A 57 15.47 5.12 4.49
N CYS A 58 15.96 4.61 5.62
CA CYS A 58 15.23 4.63 6.88
C CYS A 58 15.72 5.83 7.67
N ILE A 59 14.81 6.75 8.00
CA ILE A 59 15.08 7.89 8.88
C ILE A 59 14.15 7.81 10.08
N SER A 60 14.70 8.10 11.26
CA SER A 60 13.90 8.32 12.46
C SER A 60 13.38 9.76 12.48
N MET A 61 12.09 9.94 12.75
CA MET A 61 11.44 11.24 12.95
C MET A 61 10.51 11.15 14.16
N TYR A 62 10.18 12.27 14.80
CA TYR A 62 9.14 12.27 15.82
C TYR A 62 7.80 11.88 15.21
N THR A 63 6.99 11.14 15.95
CA THR A 63 5.66 10.69 15.49
C THR A 63 4.78 11.87 15.07
N LYS A 64 4.82 12.94 15.86
CA LYS A 64 4.11 14.20 15.56
C LYS A 64 4.52 14.79 14.20
N ASP A 65 5.80 14.70 13.83
CA ASP A 65 6.27 15.25 12.56
C ASP A 65 5.81 14.38 11.38
N LEU A 66 5.72 13.05 11.57
CA LEU A 66 5.15 12.14 10.58
C LEU A 66 3.66 12.44 10.33
N ASP A 67 2.89 12.66 11.40
CA ASP A 67 1.47 13.02 11.31
C ASP A 67 1.28 14.35 10.55
N GLN A 68 2.11 15.35 10.85
CA GLN A 68 2.09 16.64 10.14
C GLN A 68 2.42 16.49 8.65
N LEU A 69 3.40 15.64 8.31
CA LEU A 69 3.75 15.31 6.94
C LEU A 69 2.55 14.71 6.18
N ASP A 70 1.82 13.80 6.82
CA ASP A 70 0.64 13.17 6.23
C ASP A 70 -0.50 14.16 6.02
N GLU A 71 -0.79 15.02 6.99
CA GLU A 71 -1.80 16.07 6.83
C GLU A 71 -1.47 17.01 5.66
N LEU A 72 -0.20 17.40 5.50
CA LEU A 72 0.23 18.26 4.40
C LEU A 72 0.07 17.56 3.05
N VAL A 73 0.40 16.27 2.97
CA VAL A 73 0.18 15.46 1.76
C VAL A 73 -1.31 15.41 1.41
N GLU A 74 -2.19 15.19 2.38
CA GLU A 74 -3.64 15.18 2.15
C GLU A 74 -4.17 16.54 1.70
N LYS A 75 -3.69 17.65 2.30
CA LYS A 75 -4.02 19.01 1.83
C LYS A 75 -3.58 19.26 0.40
N LEU A 76 -2.42 18.75 -0.02
CA LEU A 76 -1.93 18.87 -1.41
C LEU A 76 -2.77 18.03 -2.37
N LYS A 77 -3.15 16.81 -1.99
CA LYS A 77 -4.04 15.96 -2.81
C LYS A 77 -5.41 16.60 -2.97
N ALA A 78 -5.98 17.16 -1.89
CA ALA A 78 -7.25 17.88 -1.93
C ALA A 78 -7.22 19.09 -2.87
N ARG A 79 -6.04 19.71 -3.07
CA ARG A 79 -5.80 20.80 -4.03
C ARG A 79 -5.57 20.32 -5.47
N GLY A 80 -5.70 19.02 -5.75
CA GLY A 80 -5.55 18.43 -7.08
C GLY A 80 -4.13 17.91 -7.40
N ILE A 81 -3.19 17.98 -6.47
CA ILE A 81 -1.83 17.42 -6.66
C ILE A 81 -1.87 15.94 -6.28
N THR A 82 -2.45 15.12 -7.15
CA THR A 82 -2.71 13.69 -6.90
C THR A 82 -1.45 12.84 -6.71
N LYS A 83 -0.29 13.32 -7.17
CA LYS A 83 1.02 12.66 -7.01
C LYS A 83 1.79 13.11 -5.76
N ALA A 84 1.19 13.91 -4.89
CA ALA A 84 1.83 14.31 -3.63
C ALA A 84 2.05 13.09 -2.73
N ASN A 85 3.29 12.92 -2.27
CA ASN A 85 3.70 11.93 -1.28
C ASN A 85 4.75 12.56 -0.34
N ARG A 86 5.09 11.85 0.75
CA ARG A 86 6.03 12.35 1.76
C ARG A 86 7.37 12.78 1.14
N SER A 87 7.93 11.97 0.23
CA SER A 87 9.22 12.27 -0.39
C SER A 87 9.17 13.46 -1.35
N ALA A 88 8.08 13.66 -2.08
CA ALA A 88 7.87 14.83 -2.93
C ALA A 88 7.77 16.12 -2.08
N LEU A 89 7.05 16.07 -0.95
CA LEU A 89 6.97 17.20 -0.03
C LEU A 89 8.35 17.55 0.53
N ILE A 90 9.09 16.55 1.02
CA ILE A 90 10.44 16.74 1.58
C ILE A 90 11.38 17.34 0.53
N ARG A 91 11.32 16.91 -0.73
CA ARG A 91 12.13 17.50 -1.82
C ARG A 91 11.87 19.00 -1.98
N VAL A 92 10.60 19.40 -2.04
CA VAL A 92 10.21 20.81 -2.19
C VAL A 92 10.63 21.63 -0.96
N ALA A 93 10.59 21.04 0.23
CA ALA A 93 11.08 21.69 1.45
C ALA A 93 12.60 21.89 1.44
N LEU A 94 13.36 20.89 0.97
CA LEU A 94 14.82 20.99 0.84
C LEU A 94 15.24 22.07 -0.17
N GLU A 95 14.50 22.25 -1.27
CA GLU A 95 14.76 23.30 -2.26
C GLU A 95 14.56 24.72 -1.70
N GLN A 96 13.73 24.87 -0.66
CA GLN A 96 13.40 26.16 -0.03
C GLN A 96 14.17 26.40 1.28
N LEU A 97 14.97 25.44 1.74
CA LEU A 97 15.66 25.52 3.01
C LEU A 97 16.77 26.58 2.96
N ASP A 98 16.68 27.54 3.87
CA ASP A 98 17.67 28.58 4.09
C ASP A 98 18.48 28.26 5.35
N LEU A 99 19.76 27.94 5.17
CA LEU A 99 20.65 27.50 6.24
C LEU A 99 20.96 28.60 7.26
N ASP A 100 20.89 29.86 6.85
CA ASP A 100 21.16 30.98 7.76
C ASP A 100 20.04 31.17 8.80
N LYS A 101 18.86 30.59 8.54
CA LYS A 101 17.69 30.61 9.45
C LYS A 101 17.64 29.40 10.38
N VAL A 102 18.58 28.48 10.25
CA VAL A 102 18.60 27.25 11.05
C VAL A 102 19.15 27.57 12.45
N PRO A 103 18.41 27.29 13.54
CA PRO A 103 18.89 27.55 14.89
C PRO A 103 20.12 26.68 15.21
N ARG A 104 21.11 27.26 15.89
CA ARG A 104 22.40 26.59 16.21
C ARG A 104 22.30 25.45 17.23
N GLY A 105 21.11 25.15 17.73
CA GLY A 105 20.86 24.13 18.77
C GLY A 105 19.92 23.02 18.31
N LEU A 106 20.03 22.64 17.04
CA LEU A 106 19.26 21.56 16.41
C LEU A 106 19.75 20.17 16.82
#